data_AF-A0A352TB96-F1
#
_entry.id   AF-A0A352TB96-F1
#
_cell.length_a   1.000
_cell.length_b   1.000
_cell.length_c   1.000
_cell.angle_alpha   90.00
_cell.angle_beta   90.00
_cell.angle_gamma   90.00
#
_symmetry.space_group_name_H-M   'P 1'
#
loop_
_entity.id
_entity.type
_entity.pdbx_description
1 polymer ?
#
loop_
_entity_poly.entity_id
_entity_poly.type
_entity_poly.pdbx_seq_one_letter_code
_entity_poly.pdbx_strand_id
1 'polypeptide(L)'
;GLEPYKDVEISFIGARRGERNYEPLWLEEEHPSPTQYPKLLTLTTIPPKTYNLDSLVEQLKPMCMYDEKNPSLFRNRDALVALLRKAVPTLDEFYEQEERPDMASSVKVVL
;
A
#
# COMPACT_ATOMS: atom_id res chain seq x y z
N GLY A 1 5.36 -12.83 -35.76
CA GLY A 1 5.31 -12.22 -34.41
C GLY A 1 6.31 -12.94 -33.53
N LEU A 2 6.64 -12.39 -32.37
CA LEU A 2 7.45 -13.10 -31.37
C LEU A 2 6.54 -14.07 -30.59
N GLU A 3 7.01 -15.29 -30.39
CA GLU A 3 6.30 -16.34 -29.65
C GLU A 3 6.66 -16.25 -28.15
N PRO A 4 5.67 -16.11 -27.25
CA PRO A 4 5.88 -16.20 -25.81
C PRO A 4 6.56 -17.52 -25.42
N TYR A 5 7.43 -17.49 -24.41
CA TYR A 5 8.24 -18.62 -23.93
C TYR A 5 9.29 -19.16 -24.92
N LYS A 6 9.42 -18.57 -26.11
CA LYS A 6 10.42 -18.95 -27.10
C LYS A 6 11.31 -17.77 -27.48
N ASP A 7 10.69 -16.70 -27.98
CA ASP A 7 11.39 -15.47 -28.35
C ASP A 7 11.39 -14.46 -27.19
N VAL A 8 10.45 -14.61 -26.24
CA VAL A 8 10.33 -13.78 -25.03
C VAL A 8 10.15 -14.68 -23.81
N GLU A 9 11.11 -14.65 -22.89
CA GLU A 9 11.01 -15.35 -21.61
C GLU A 9 9.89 -14.74 -20.75
N ILE A 10 9.10 -15.60 -20.11
CA ILE A 10 8.10 -15.21 -19.12
C ILE A 10 8.41 -16.01 -17.85
N SER A 11 8.73 -15.30 -16.76
CA SER A 11 9.05 -15.87 -15.46
C SER A 11 8.11 -15.34 -14.38
N PHE A 12 7.68 -16.23 -13.47
CA PHE A 12 6.84 -15.87 -12.33
C PHE A 12 7.73 -15.63 -11.11
N ILE A 13 7.96 -14.36 -10.76
CA ILE A 13 8.86 -13.93 -9.68
C ILE A 13 8.16 -13.76 -8.32
N GLY A 14 6.88 -14.11 -8.25
CA GLY A 14 6.04 -13.90 -7.07
C GLY A 14 5.57 -12.45 -6.89
N ALA A 15 4.73 -12.25 -5.89
CA ALA A 15 4.20 -10.94 -5.54
C ALA A 15 5.28 -10.10 -4.83
N ARG A 16 5.33 -8.80 -5.12
CA ARG A 16 6.18 -7.85 -4.40
C ARG A 16 5.54 -7.48 -3.07
N ARG A 17 6.38 -6.99 -2.15
CA ARG A 17 5.92 -6.50 -0.85
C ARG A 17 4.86 -5.42 -1.02
N GLY A 18 3.70 -5.63 -0.40
CA GLY A 18 2.55 -4.74 -0.49
C GLY A 18 1.63 -4.96 -1.71
N GLU A 19 1.94 -5.90 -2.61
CA GLU A 19 1.02 -6.25 -3.70
C GLU A 19 -0.16 -7.09 -3.21
N ARG A 20 -1.34 -6.80 -3.76
CA ARG A 20 -2.56 -7.57 -3.53
C ARG A 20 -2.77 -8.56 -4.66
N ASN A 21 -3.20 -9.77 -4.33
CA ASN A 21 -3.57 -10.79 -5.32
C ASN A 21 -4.90 -10.48 -6.02
N TYR A 22 -5.75 -9.66 -5.40
CA TYR A 22 -7.06 -9.25 -5.92
C TYR A 22 -7.37 -7.83 -5.48
N GLU A 23 -7.86 -7.03 -6.42
CA GLU A 23 -8.37 -5.68 -6.17
C GLU A 23 -9.91 -5.70 -6.21
N PRO A 24 -10.60 -5.40 -5.10
CA PRO A 24 -12.05 -5.30 -5.08
C PRO A 24 -12.49 -4.05 -5.86
N LEU A 25 -13.64 -4.15 -6.51
CA LEU A 25 -14.24 -3.01 -7.23
C LEU A 25 -14.80 -1.95 -6.26
N TRP A 26 -15.16 -2.35 -5.04
CA TRP A 26 -15.68 -1.49 -3.98
C TRP A 26 -15.41 -2.13 -2.61
N LEU A 27 -15.43 -1.32 -1.56
CA LEU A 27 -15.41 -1.76 -0.17
C LEU A 27 -16.77 -2.33 0.25
N GLU A 28 -16.79 -3.17 1.27
CA GLU A 28 -18.02 -3.81 1.75
C GLU A 28 -19.07 -2.77 2.19
N GLU A 29 -18.59 -1.66 2.75
CA GLU A 29 -19.38 -0.55 3.28
C GLU A 29 -19.84 0.45 2.20
N GLU A 30 -19.33 0.34 0.97
CA GLU A 30 -19.70 1.23 -0.14
C GLU A 30 -21.04 0.85 -0.80
N HIS A 31 -21.60 -0.33 -0.50
CA HIS A 31 -22.96 -0.75 -0.89
C HIS A 31 -23.41 -0.31 -2.31
N PRO A 32 -22.91 -0.96 -3.38
CA PRO A 32 -23.22 -0.56 -4.76
C PRO A 32 -24.70 -0.73 -5.10
N SER A 33 -25.27 0.26 -5.79
CA SER A 33 -26.66 0.24 -6.28
C SER A 33 -26.74 0.60 -7.77
N PRO A 34 -27.70 0.02 -8.51
CA PRO A 34 -27.86 0.31 -9.93
C PRO A 34 -28.37 1.73 -10.16
N THR A 35 -27.88 2.37 -11.22
CA THR A 35 -28.45 3.63 -11.73
C THR A 35 -29.40 3.35 -12.90
N GLN A 36 -29.97 4.41 -13.49
CA GLN A 36 -30.70 4.31 -14.76
C GLN A 36 -29.81 3.87 -15.94
N TYR A 37 -28.48 3.94 -15.78
CA TYR A 37 -27.51 3.50 -16.78
C TYR A 37 -26.94 2.14 -16.37
N PRO A 38 -27.18 1.05 -17.14
CA PRO A 38 -26.84 -0.32 -16.72
C PRO A 38 -25.35 -0.59 -16.43
N LYS A 39 -24.45 0.29 -16.88
CA LYS A 39 -22.99 0.18 -16.69
C LYS A 39 -22.46 1.08 -15.57
N LEU A 40 -23.31 1.83 -14.88
CA LEU A 40 -22.92 2.75 -13.80
C LEU A 40 -23.62 2.37 -12.51
N LEU A 41 -22.81 2.25 -11.45
CA LEU A 41 -23.26 1.99 -10.08
C LEU A 41 -23.09 3.26 -9.25
N THR A 42 -24.00 3.49 -8.31
CA THR A 42 -23.85 4.48 -7.26
C THR A 42 -23.32 3.79 -6.00
N LEU A 43 -22.27 4.37 -5.41
CA LEU A 43 -21.69 3.92 -4.15
C LEU A 43 -22.13 4.85 -3.01
N THR A 44 -22.29 4.28 -1.83
CA THR A 44 -22.49 5.01 -0.59
C THR A 44 -21.21 5.74 -0.23
N THR A 45 -21.29 7.06 -0.09
CA THR A 45 -20.15 7.86 0.36
C THR A 45 -19.90 7.61 1.84
N ILE A 46 -18.78 6.99 2.16
CA ILE A 46 -18.31 6.84 3.53
C ILE A 46 -17.59 8.15 3.88
N PRO A 47 -18.11 8.95 4.84
CA PRO A 47 -17.40 10.15 5.24
C PRO A 47 -16.03 9.76 5.80
N PRO A 48 -14.96 10.50 5.47
CA PRO A 48 -13.66 10.21 6.03
C PRO A 48 -13.76 10.26 7.55
N LYS A 49 -13.12 9.29 8.23
CA LYS A 49 -12.81 9.43 9.66
C LYS A 49 -12.11 10.79 9.84
N THR A 50 -12.35 11.49 10.95
CA THR A 50 -11.71 12.77 11.27
C THR A 50 -10.19 12.66 11.09
N TYR A 51 -9.72 13.07 9.92
CA TYR A 51 -8.37 12.85 9.44
C TYR A 51 -7.95 14.12 8.70
N ASN A 52 -6.90 14.76 9.20
CA ASN A 52 -6.42 16.00 8.62
C ASN A 52 -5.44 15.68 7.48
N LEU A 53 -6.01 15.41 6.29
CA LEU A 53 -5.25 15.08 5.10
C LEU A 53 -4.28 16.21 4.71
N ASP A 54 -4.73 17.46 4.75
CA ASP A 54 -3.91 18.61 4.39
C ASP A 54 -2.66 18.69 5.26
N SER A 55 -2.82 18.49 6.57
CA SER A 55 -1.70 18.47 7.50
C SER A 55 -0.72 17.32 7.22
N LEU A 56 -1.20 16.12 6.86
CA LEU A 56 -0.29 15.03 6.48
C LEU A 56 0.46 15.37 5.19
N VAL A 57 -0.23 15.90 4.17
CA VAL A 57 0.39 16.24 2.89
C VAL A 57 1.49 17.28 3.09
N GLU A 58 1.26 18.31 3.91
CA GLU A 58 2.30 19.28 4.25
C GLU A 58 3.50 18.63 4.96
N GLN A 59 3.26 17.67 5.86
CA GLN A 59 4.34 16.93 6.54
C GLN A 59 5.10 16.00 5.59
N LEU A 60 4.46 15.47 4.55
CA LEU A 60 5.08 14.60 3.54
C LEU A 60 5.96 15.35 2.55
N LYS A 61 5.65 16.62 2.26
CA LYS A 61 6.33 17.42 1.23
C LYS A 61 7.86 17.36 1.29
N PRO A 62 8.54 17.56 2.43
CA PRO A 62 10.00 17.56 2.48
C PRO A 62 10.64 16.23 2.08
N MET A 63 9.90 15.12 2.15
CA MET A 63 10.38 13.78 1.75
C MET A 63 10.09 13.47 0.29
N CYS A 64 9.01 14.04 -0.27
CA CYS A 64 8.56 13.81 -1.64
C CYS A 64 9.11 14.85 -2.63
N MET A 65 9.42 16.06 -2.17
CA MET A 65 9.89 17.19 -2.95
C MET A 65 11.18 17.73 -2.35
N TYR A 66 12.16 18.04 -3.20
CA TYR A 66 13.41 18.62 -2.72
C TYR A 66 13.15 20.01 -2.14
N ASP A 67 13.65 20.24 -0.92
CA ASP A 67 13.60 21.52 -0.21
C ASP A 67 15.02 21.86 0.24
N GLU A 68 15.54 23.01 -0.22
CA GLU A 68 16.87 23.52 0.14
C GLU A 68 17.02 23.75 1.65
N LYS A 69 15.92 23.99 2.37
CA LYS A 69 15.96 24.16 3.83
C LYS A 69 16.11 22.85 4.58
N ASN A 70 15.70 21.73 3.98
CA ASN A 70 15.69 20.40 4.59
C ASN A 70 16.18 19.32 3.61
N PRO A 71 17.40 19.44 3.03
CA PRO A 71 17.85 18.55 1.97
C PRO A 71 18.01 17.09 2.43
N SER A 72 18.23 16.87 3.74
CA SER A 72 18.35 15.53 4.34
C SER A 72 17.03 14.77 4.46
N LEU A 73 15.88 15.46 4.35
CA LEU A 73 14.57 14.82 4.38
C LEU A 73 14.16 14.29 3.01
N PHE A 74 14.66 14.88 1.92
CA PHE A 74 14.27 14.47 0.58
C PHE A 74 14.64 13.00 0.32
N ARG A 75 13.64 12.20 -0.03
CA ARG A 75 13.74 10.73 -0.22
C ARG A 75 14.26 9.97 1.00
N ASN A 76 14.14 10.53 2.20
CA ASN A 76 14.46 9.83 3.43
C ASN A 76 13.37 8.77 3.73
N ARG A 77 13.68 7.52 3.42
CA ARG A 77 12.77 6.38 3.59
C ARG A 77 12.30 6.23 5.03
N ASP A 78 13.21 6.32 5.99
CA ASP A 78 12.90 6.01 7.38
C ASP A 78 12.01 7.09 8.00
N ALA A 79 12.26 8.37 7.67
CA ALA A 79 11.38 9.47 8.03
C ALA A 79 9.98 9.32 7.39
N LEU A 80 9.92 8.91 6.11
CA LEU A 80 8.66 8.72 5.39
C LEU A 80 7.83 7.61 6.01
N VAL A 81 8.44 6.44 6.24
CA VAL A 81 7.77 5.29 6.85
C VAL A 81 7.33 5.65 8.27
N ALA A 82 8.17 6.31 9.07
CA ALA A 82 7.82 6.71 10.43
C ALA A 82 6.64 7.68 10.48
N LEU A 83 6.57 8.65 9.56
CA LEU A 83 5.44 9.57 9.45
C LEU A 83 4.15 8.83 9.03
N LEU A 84 4.24 7.98 8.01
CA LEU A 84 3.08 7.26 7.48
C LEU A 84 2.52 6.23 8.48
N ARG A 85 3.38 5.52 9.23
CA ARG A 85 2.96 4.59 10.29
C ARG A 85 2.14 5.31 11.37
N LYS A 86 2.53 6.53 11.75
CA LYS A 86 1.74 7.34 12.70
C LYS A 86 0.39 7.78 12.15
N ALA A 87 0.32 8.07 10.85
CA ALA A 87 -0.89 8.60 10.22
C ALA A 87 -1.86 7.50 9.77
N VAL A 88 -1.39 6.29 9.47
CA VAL A 88 -2.16 5.18 8.92
C VAL A 88 -1.95 3.95 9.81
N PRO A 89 -2.83 3.69 10.79
CA PRO A 89 -2.65 2.61 11.77
C PRO A 89 -2.47 1.22 11.13
N THR A 90 -3.19 0.92 10.06
CA THR A 90 -3.08 -0.35 9.33
C THR A 90 -1.71 -0.54 8.67
N LEU A 91 -0.99 0.55 8.35
CA LEU A 91 0.39 0.48 7.90
C LEU A 91 1.33 0.15 9.06
N ASP A 92 1.10 0.72 10.23
CA ASP A 92 1.89 0.40 11.43
C ASP A 92 1.74 -1.07 11.81
N GLU A 93 0.51 -1.56 11.85
CA GLU A 93 0.19 -2.98 12.09
C GLU A 93 0.92 -3.91 11.12
N PHE A 94 0.98 -3.55 9.83
CA PHE A 94 1.73 -4.30 8.82
C PHE A 94 3.23 -4.39 9.14
N TYR A 95 3.86 -3.27 9.51
CA TYR A 95 5.28 -3.26 9.85
C TYR A 95 5.58 -3.96 11.18
N GLU A 96 4.69 -3.85 12.17
CA GLU A 96 4.82 -4.59 13.43
C GLU A 96 4.77 -6.11 13.21
N GLN A 97 3.95 -6.59 12.27
CA GLN A 97 3.89 -8.00 11.93
C GLN A 97 5.17 -8.49 11.24
N GLU A 98 5.77 -7.69 10.37
CA GLU A 98 7.03 -8.05 9.72
C GLU A 98 8.25 -7.97 10.65
N GLU A 99 8.24 -7.06 11.62
CA GLU A 99 9.32 -6.90 12.59
C GLU A 99 9.29 -7.98 13.69
N ARG A 100 8.17 -8.71 13.83
CA ARG A 100 8.11 -9.89 14.71
C ARG A 100 8.98 -11.00 14.12
N PRO A 101 9.97 -11.52 14.85
CA PRO A 101 10.74 -12.66 14.40
C PRO A 101 9.81 -13.86 14.22
N ASP A 102 9.90 -14.51 13.06
CA ASP A 102 9.20 -15.76 12.77
C ASP A 102 9.51 -16.81 13.85
N MET A 103 8.57 -17.00 14.78
CA MET A 103 8.56 -18.16 15.68
C MET A 103 8.42 -19.48 14.90
N ALA A 104 8.08 -19.41 13.60
CA ALA A 104 7.98 -20.54 12.69
C ALA A 104 9.31 -20.99 12.05
N SER A 105 10.39 -20.20 12.16
CA SER A 105 11.70 -20.56 11.58
C SER A 105 12.60 -21.38 12.53
N SER A 106 12.13 -21.69 13.75
CA SER A 106 12.90 -22.45 14.76
C SER A 106 12.65 -23.96 14.79
N VAL A 107 11.91 -24.53 13.84
CA VAL A 107 11.91 -26.00 13.71
C VAL A 107 13.19 -26.42 12.99
N LYS A 108 14.25 -26.64 13.77
CA LYS A 108 15.39 -27.45 13.31
C LYS A 108 14.85 -28.80 12.87
N VAL A 109 14.75 -29.02 11.56
CA VAL A 109 14.64 -30.37 11.00
C VAL A 109 15.96 -31.06 11.34
N VAL A 110 15.93 -31.85 12.41
CA VAL A 110 16.97 -32.83 12.71
C VAL A 110 16.74 -33.99 11.75
N LEU A 111 17.64 -34.13 10.77
CA LEU A 111 17.89 -35.40 10.07
C LEU A 111 19.18 -36.00 10.63
#